data_AF-A0A4Q2DRJ3-F1
#
_entry.id   AF-A0A4Q2DRJ3-F1
#
_cell.length_a   1.000
_cell.length_b   1.000
_cell.length_c   1.000
_cell.angle_alpha   90.00
_cell.angle_beta   90.00
_cell.angle_gamma   90.00
#
_symmetry.space_group_name_H-M   'P 1'
#
loop_
_entity.id
_entity.type
_entity.pdbx_description
1 polymer ?
#
loop_
_entity_poly.entity_id
_entity_poly.type
_entity_poly.pdbx_seq_one_letter_code
_entity_poly.pdbx_strand_id
1 'polypeptide(L)'
;MKLVIDKRAPYEDKLRKGNAFFEAFLSMPFTSQQFLSVLTQTPSDVVPITLACAIRDLASSKPALLEPLLTKLKSLLESNEITNLKIPTQNGPEPFCSIFQLTLSEIISDYCHTYPGTTRKDTIFVPLDDGSSQVHPMLQSSFLVAAIRKVGFMQNWTWHYITLEGLQICDYEIPEGEDIQEVAAISAVVLFATLGAHQYATLMAYKPNRTYQCVLDALKGLREHGVIHYTPAVALLERVIDSVQNHDETERSTADIWTELFGPGTTVPSVSSEI
;
A
#
# COMPACT_ATOMS: atom_id res chain seq x y z
N MET A 1 -19.52 17.17 7.22
CA MET A 1 -18.19 17.82 7.26
C MET A 1 -18.02 18.65 6.01
N LYS A 2 -17.36 19.81 6.05
CA LYS A 2 -17.14 20.68 4.88
C LYS A 2 -15.65 20.87 4.64
N LEU A 3 -15.19 20.59 3.42
CA LEU A 3 -13.82 20.88 2.99
C LEU A 3 -13.69 22.38 2.72
N VAL A 4 -12.75 23.04 3.41
CA VAL A 4 -12.47 24.46 3.26
C VAL A 4 -11.02 24.63 2.79
N ILE A 5 -10.83 24.88 1.50
CA ILE A 5 -9.52 25.20 0.92
C ILE A 5 -9.47 26.70 0.66
N ASP A 6 -8.66 27.42 1.44
CA ASP A 6 -8.38 28.83 1.19
C ASP A 6 -7.53 28.96 -0.08
N LYS A 7 -8.09 29.57 -1.12
CA LYS A 7 -7.41 29.78 -2.41
C LYS A 7 -6.13 30.62 -2.28
N ARG A 8 -6.04 31.48 -1.27
CA ARG A 8 -4.90 32.37 -1.02
C ARG A 8 -3.79 31.71 -0.18
N ALA A 9 -4.06 30.57 0.46
CA ALA A 9 -3.05 29.87 1.23
C ALA A 9 -1.94 29.30 0.34
N PRO A 10 -0.72 29.13 0.88
CA PRO A 10 0.33 28.35 0.24
C PRO A 10 -0.15 26.96 -0.18
N TYR A 11 0.40 26.42 -1.26
CA TYR A 11 -0.06 25.14 -1.81
C TYR A 11 0.09 23.98 -0.82
N GLU A 12 1.22 23.93 -0.11
CA GLU A 12 1.50 22.93 0.94
C GLU A 12 0.46 22.97 2.07
N ASP A 13 0.03 24.17 2.47
CA ASP A 13 -1.02 24.33 3.48
C ASP A 13 -2.38 23.82 3.00
N LYS A 14 -2.68 23.97 1.71
CA LYS A 14 -3.89 23.40 1.09
C LYS A 14 -3.84 21.88 1.12
N LEU A 15 -2.69 21.29 0.76
CA LEU A 15 -2.48 19.85 0.81
C LEU A 15 -2.65 19.31 2.23
N ARG A 16 -1.95 19.88 3.21
CA ARG A 16 -2.01 19.46 4.62
C ARG A 16 -3.43 19.51 5.19
N LYS A 17 -4.17 20.61 4.94
CA LYS A 17 -5.57 20.74 5.41
C LYS A 17 -6.51 19.77 4.70
N GLY A 18 -6.32 19.55 3.39
CA GLY A 18 -7.10 18.60 2.63
C GLY A 18 -6.86 17.16 3.09
N ASN A 19 -5.61 16.78 3.34
CA ASN A 19 -5.25 15.45 3.84
C ASN A 19 -5.92 15.15 5.17
N ALA A 20 -5.74 16.04 6.15
CA ALA A 20 -6.36 15.90 7.47
C ALA A 20 -7.90 15.85 7.39
N PHE A 21 -8.50 16.60 6.47
CA PHE A 21 -9.93 16.52 6.22
C PHE A 21 -10.34 15.14 5.68
N PHE A 22 -9.66 14.63 4.65
CA PHE A 22 -10.02 13.35 4.03
C PHE A 22 -9.75 12.16 4.95
N GLU A 23 -8.65 12.16 5.70
CA GLU A 23 -8.40 11.15 6.73
C GLU A 23 -9.57 11.06 7.72
N ALA A 24 -10.01 12.22 8.26
CA ALA A 24 -11.14 12.28 9.16
C ALA A 24 -12.46 11.88 8.49
N PHE A 25 -12.69 12.32 7.25
CA PHE A 25 -13.92 12.05 6.50
C PHE A 25 -14.08 10.56 6.18
N LEU A 26 -13.01 9.95 5.65
CA LEU A 26 -13.00 8.53 5.23
C LEU A 26 -12.97 7.59 6.43
N SER A 27 -12.53 8.07 7.60
CA SER A 27 -12.59 7.34 8.87
C SER A 27 -14.01 7.21 9.45
N MET A 28 -14.99 7.94 8.90
CA MET A 28 -16.37 7.95 9.38
C MET A 28 -17.32 7.42 8.30
N PRO A 29 -18.50 6.92 8.67
CA PRO A 29 -19.54 6.60 7.68
C PRO A 29 -19.95 7.85 6.90
N PHE A 30 -19.93 7.75 5.56
CA PHE A 30 -20.38 8.80 4.64
C PHE A 30 -21.34 8.26 3.57
N THR A 31 -22.17 9.11 2.96
CA THR A 31 -23.04 8.75 1.83
C THR A 31 -22.43 9.16 0.49
N SER A 32 -22.92 8.59 -0.62
CA SER A 32 -22.53 9.00 -1.98
C SER A 32 -22.75 10.49 -2.22
N GLN A 33 -23.87 11.03 -1.74
CA GLN A 33 -24.18 12.46 -1.86
C GLN A 33 -23.21 13.32 -1.04
N GLN A 34 -22.83 12.88 0.16
CA GLN A 34 -21.83 13.60 0.97
C GLN A 34 -20.47 13.60 0.27
N PHE A 35 -20.04 12.47 -0.28
CA PHE A 35 -18.79 12.37 -1.02
C PHE A 35 -18.78 13.27 -2.26
N LEU A 36 -19.82 13.17 -3.11
CA LEU A 36 -19.96 14.04 -4.29
C LEU A 36 -19.97 15.52 -3.91
N SER A 37 -20.66 15.87 -2.82
CA SER A 37 -20.69 17.25 -2.32
C SER A 37 -19.30 17.74 -1.90
N VAL A 38 -18.50 16.91 -1.25
CA VAL A 38 -17.11 17.24 -0.91
C VAL A 38 -16.29 17.53 -2.18
N LEU A 39 -16.41 16.70 -3.21
CA LEU A 39 -15.66 16.86 -4.46
C LEU A 39 -16.06 18.12 -5.24
N THR A 40 -17.33 18.50 -5.18
CA THR A 40 -17.91 19.59 -6.01
C THR A 40 -17.98 20.94 -5.31
N GLN A 41 -17.97 20.99 -3.97
CA GLN A 41 -18.05 22.26 -3.23
C GLN A 41 -16.84 23.16 -3.42
N THR A 42 -15.64 22.57 -3.58
CA THR A 42 -14.39 23.32 -3.79
C THR A 42 -13.56 22.68 -4.91
N PRO A 43 -13.97 22.80 -6.19
CA PRO A 43 -13.26 22.15 -7.29
C PRO A 43 -11.84 22.72 -7.43
N SER A 44 -10.84 21.85 -7.28
CA SER A 44 -9.41 22.15 -7.39
C SER A 44 -8.63 20.85 -7.53
N ASP A 45 -7.51 20.91 -8.24
CA ASP A 45 -6.41 19.93 -8.26
C ASP A 45 -5.98 19.41 -6.88
N VAL A 46 -6.07 20.20 -5.81
CA VAL A 46 -5.77 19.78 -4.43
C VAL A 46 -6.67 18.63 -3.97
N VAL A 47 -7.93 18.56 -4.42
CA VAL A 47 -8.91 17.59 -3.93
C VAL A 47 -8.52 16.15 -4.27
N PRO A 48 -8.29 15.76 -5.55
CA PRO A 48 -7.86 14.39 -5.86
C PRO A 48 -6.50 14.04 -5.23
N ILE A 49 -5.56 15.00 -5.15
CA ILE A 49 -4.24 14.77 -4.57
C ILE A 49 -4.36 14.43 -3.08
N THR A 50 -5.10 15.24 -2.33
CA THR A 50 -5.28 15.03 -0.89
C THR A 50 -6.14 13.81 -0.57
N LEU A 51 -7.07 13.43 -1.46
CA LEU A 51 -7.78 12.16 -1.34
C LEU A 51 -6.81 10.96 -1.49
N ALA A 52 -5.90 11.01 -2.46
CA ALA A 52 -4.90 9.96 -2.68
C ALA A 52 -3.94 9.81 -1.48
N CYS A 53 -3.41 10.92 -0.97
CA CYS A 53 -2.57 10.93 0.23
C CYS A 53 -3.31 10.33 1.45
N ALA A 54 -4.56 10.74 1.68
CA ALA A 54 -5.33 10.26 2.82
C ALA A 54 -5.62 8.75 2.77
N ILE A 55 -5.85 8.18 1.58
CA ILE A 55 -6.01 6.72 1.42
C ILE A 55 -4.73 5.99 1.81
N ARG A 56 -3.57 6.53 1.42
CA ARG A 56 -2.27 5.97 1.81
C ARG A 56 -2.05 6.06 3.32
N ASP A 57 -2.33 7.20 3.94
CA ASP A 57 -2.17 7.38 5.39
C ASP A 57 -3.14 6.49 6.21
N LEU A 58 -4.33 6.21 5.66
CA LEU A 58 -5.28 5.26 6.23
C LEU A 58 -4.80 3.81 6.15
N ALA A 59 -4.06 3.42 5.11
CA ALA A 59 -3.51 2.07 5.01
C ALA A 59 -2.61 1.74 6.21
N SER A 60 -1.86 2.71 6.69
CA SER A 60 -0.95 2.57 7.83
C SER A 60 -1.65 2.69 9.19
N SER A 61 -2.61 3.62 9.30
CA SER A 61 -3.24 3.94 10.59
C SER A 61 -4.48 3.10 10.90
N LYS A 62 -5.21 2.64 9.88
CA LYS A 62 -6.49 1.93 10.01
C LYS A 62 -6.64 0.83 8.95
N PRO A 63 -5.75 -0.18 8.94
CA PRO A 63 -5.73 -1.24 7.92
C PRO A 63 -7.07 -1.98 7.81
N ALA A 64 -7.79 -2.16 8.92
CA ALA A 64 -9.12 -2.77 8.95
C ALA A 64 -10.20 -2.03 8.14
N LEU A 65 -10.01 -0.73 7.87
CA LEU A 65 -10.92 0.06 7.06
C LEU A 65 -10.59 0.03 5.57
N LEU A 66 -9.40 -0.42 5.20
CA LEU A 66 -8.83 -0.20 3.87
C LEU A 66 -9.64 -0.88 2.76
N GLU A 67 -9.82 -2.20 2.83
CA GLU A 67 -10.60 -2.95 1.83
C GLU A 67 -12.06 -2.46 1.72
N PRO A 68 -12.85 -2.35 2.81
CA PRO A 68 -14.21 -1.82 2.73
C PRO A 68 -14.28 -0.40 2.15
N LEU A 69 -13.32 0.45 2.51
CA LEU A 69 -13.24 1.81 2.00
C LEU A 69 -12.96 1.83 0.49
N LEU A 70 -11.97 1.07 0.03
CA LEU A 70 -11.61 1.00 -1.38
C LEU A 70 -12.76 0.40 -2.22
N THR A 71 -13.44 -0.64 -1.73
CA THR A 71 -14.64 -1.17 -2.40
C THR A 71 -15.72 -0.11 -2.56
N LYS A 72 -15.99 0.65 -1.50
CA LYS A 72 -16.98 1.73 -1.55
C LYS A 72 -16.55 2.85 -2.47
N LEU A 73 -15.30 3.31 -2.38
CA LEU A 73 -14.75 4.35 -3.24
C LEU A 73 -14.78 3.93 -4.71
N LYS A 74 -14.47 2.66 -5.02
CA LYS A 74 -14.57 2.13 -6.38
C LYS A 74 -15.96 2.38 -6.97
N SER A 75 -17.00 1.96 -6.25
CA SER A 75 -18.40 2.13 -6.70
C SER A 75 -18.78 3.61 -6.89
N LEU A 76 -18.21 4.51 -6.09
CA LEU A 76 -18.45 5.95 -6.21
C LEU A 76 -17.71 6.55 -7.39
N LEU A 77 -16.44 6.21 -7.57
CA LEU A 77 -15.61 6.72 -8.65
C LEU A 77 -16.08 6.22 -10.03
N GLU A 78 -16.69 5.03 -10.08
CA GLU A 78 -17.34 4.47 -11.27
C GLU A 78 -18.72 5.09 -11.56
N SER A 79 -19.23 5.98 -10.71
CA SER A 79 -20.50 6.68 -10.97
C SER A 79 -20.34 7.69 -12.11
N ASN A 80 -21.43 7.89 -12.87
CA ASN A 80 -21.44 8.83 -14.00
C ASN A 80 -21.13 10.26 -13.55
N GLU A 81 -21.56 10.66 -12.36
CA GLU A 81 -21.35 12.00 -11.81
C GLU A 81 -19.87 12.28 -11.54
N ILE A 82 -19.13 11.29 -11.01
CA ILE A 82 -17.70 11.47 -10.68
C ILE A 82 -16.82 11.21 -11.91
N THR A 83 -17.16 10.22 -12.73
CA THR A 83 -16.42 9.92 -13.98
C THR A 83 -16.37 11.14 -14.91
N ASN A 84 -17.46 11.92 -14.96
CA ASN A 84 -17.54 13.13 -15.79
C ASN A 84 -17.11 14.42 -15.05
N LEU A 85 -16.73 14.33 -13.78
CA LEU A 85 -16.31 15.49 -12.99
C LEU A 85 -14.98 16.02 -13.53
N LYS A 86 -15.00 17.29 -13.95
CA LYS A 86 -13.79 18.03 -14.32
C LYS A 86 -13.44 19.03 -13.23
N ILE A 87 -12.17 19.10 -12.89
CA ILE A 87 -11.63 20.06 -11.93
C ILE A 87 -10.70 21.04 -12.63
N PRO A 88 -10.64 22.31 -12.18
CA PRO A 88 -9.72 23.28 -12.73
C PRO A 88 -8.27 22.95 -12.32
N THR A 89 -7.37 22.87 -13.31
CA THR A 89 -5.91 22.80 -13.13
C THR A 89 -5.23 24.00 -13.79
N GLN A 90 -3.91 24.09 -13.65
CA GLN A 90 -3.11 25.11 -14.34
C GLN A 90 -3.16 24.96 -15.88
N ASN A 91 -3.37 23.75 -16.38
CA ASN A 91 -3.41 23.42 -17.81
C ASN A 91 -4.84 23.41 -18.39
N GLY A 92 -5.85 23.70 -17.57
CA GLY A 92 -7.26 23.69 -17.95
C GLY A 92 -8.09 22.68 -17.15
N PRO A 93 -9.36 22.44 -17.53
CA PRO A 93 -10.20 21.47 -16.84
C PRO A 93 -9.78 20.03 -17.17
N GLU A 94 -9.42 19.25 -16.15
CA GLU A 94 -9.00 17.85 -16.28
C GLU A 94 -9.95 16.90 -15.52
N PRO A 95 -10.07 15.62 -15.94
CA PRO A 95 -10.91 14.66 -15.25
C PRO A 95 -10.40 14.37 -13.83
N PHE A 96 -11.30 14.43 -12.84
CA PHE A 96 -10.97 14.16 -11.44
C PHE A 96 -10.33 12.78 -11.24
N CYS A 97 -10.94 11.73 -11.81
CA CYS A 97 -10.46 10.36 -11.66
C CYS A 97 -9.06 10.15 -12.25
N SER A 98 -8.73 10.85 -13.34
CA SER A 98 -7.40 10.75 -13.96
C SER A 98 -6.31 11.29 -13.03
N ILE A 99 -6.52 12.47 -12.45
CA ILE A 99 -5.56 13.06 -11.50
C ILE A 99 -5.46 12.19 -10.25
N PHE A 100 -6.59 11.78 -9.70
CA PHE A 100 -6.62 10.93 -8.50
C PHE A 100 -5.87 9.61 -8.69
N GLN A 101 -6.15 8.88 -9.78
CA GLN A 101 -5.51 7.59 -10.05
C GLN A 101 -4.02 7.75 -10.36
N LEU A 102 -3.64 8.78 -11.12
CA LEU A 102 -2.23 9.06 -11.40
C LEU A 102 -1.48 9.35 -10.09
N THR A 103 -1.98 10.29 -9.28
CA THR A 103 -1.36 10.64 -8.00
C THR A 103 -1.28 9.45 -7.05
N LEU A 104 -2.34 8.64 -6.92
CA LEU A 104 -2.29 7.45 -6.07
C LEU A 104 -1.25 6.44 -6.57
N SER A 105 -1.14 6.25 -7.89
CA SER A 105 -0.13 5.36 -8.47
C SER A 105 1.29 5.86 -8.26
N GLU A 106 1.52 7.18 -8.37
CA GLU A 106 2.81 7.82 -8.13
C GLU A 106 3.22 7.67 -6.65
N ILE A 107 2.31 7.98 -5.72
CA ILE A 107 2.54 7.79 -4.28
C ILE A 107 2.93 6.33 -3.99
N ILE A 108 2.17 5.38 -4.51
CA ILE A 108 2.48 3.95 -4.33
C ILE A 108 3.87 3.62 -4.90
N SER A 109 4.15 4.04 -6.13
CA SER A 109 5.42 3.75 -6.79
C SER A 109 6.61 4.34 -6.05
N ASP A 110 6.50 5.59 -5.60
CA ASP A 110 7.54 6.26 -4.83
C ASP A 110 7.83 5.46 -3.57
N TYR A 111 6.84 5.23 -2.71
CA TYR A 111 7.07 4.54 -1.43
C TYR A 111 7.42 3.04 -1.56
N CYS A 112 7.19 2.42 -2.72
CA CYS A 112 7.61 1.04 -2.97
C CYS A 112 9.06 0.90 -3.44
N HIS A 113 9.64 1.91 -4.10
CA HIS A 113 10.96 1.79 -4.74
C HIS A 113 11.98 2.82 -4.25
N THR A 114 11.54 3.95 -3.72
CA THR A 114 12.40 5.04 -3.29
C THR A 114 11.84 5.59 -2.01
N TYR A 115 12.57 5.50 -0.90
CA TYR A 115 12.18 6.24 0.29
C TYR A 115 12.85 7.62 0.28
N PRO A 116 12.14 8.70 -0.15
CA PRO A 116 12.74 10.02 -0.19
C PRO A 116 12.99 10.52 1.24
N GLY A 117 14.27 10.66 1.61
CA GLY A 117 14.68 11.49 2.74
C GLY A 117 15.23 10.80 3.98
N THR A 118 15.39 9.47 4.03
CA THR A 118 16.22 8.86 5.11
C THR A 118 17.54 8.33 4.60
N THR A 119 18.61 8.85 5.20
CA THR A 119 19.96 8.28 5.15
C THR A 119 20.13 7.08 6.07
N ARG A 120 19.12 6.72 6.86
CA ARG A 120 19.19 5.66 7.88
C ARG A 120 17.80 5.12 8.18
N LYS A 121 17.56 3.86 7.81
CA LYS A 121 16.92 2.79 8.59
C LYS A 121 16.13 1.88 7.66
N ASP A 122 16.84 0.89 7.16
CA ASP A 122 16.32 -0.20 6.34
C ASP A 122 15.44 -1.18 7.17
N THR A 123 15.25 -0.91 8.46
CA THR A 123 14.54 -1.78 9.40
C THR A 123 13.02 -1.74 9.22
N ILE A 124 12.35 -2.82 9.59
CA ILE A 124 10.86 -2.96 9.57
C ILE A 124 10.14 -1.86 10.35
N PHE A 125 10.73 -1.37 11.45
CA PHE A 125 10.18 -0.28 12.25
C PHE A 125 11.07 0.96 12.13
N VAL A 126 10.56 1.99 11.46
CA VAL A 126 11.25 3.26 11.28
C VAL A 126 10.90 4.17 12.46
N PRO A 127 11.87 4.55 13.31
CA PRO A 127 11.65 5.48 14.41
C PRO A 127 11.41 6.90 13.89
N LEU A 128 10.58 7.62 14.64
CA LEU A 128 10.13 8.98 14.41
C LEU A 128 10.80 9.94 15.40
N ASP A 129 10.79 11.23 15.07
CA ASP A 129 11.41 12.28 15.89
C ASP A 129 10.80 12.42 17.29
N ASP A 130 9.56 11.98 17.46
CA ASP A 130 8.84 11.97 18.74
C ASP A 130 9.17 10.76 19.63
N GLY A 131 10.11 9.90 19.18
CA GLY A 131 10.52 8.69 19.89
C GLY A 131 9.58 7.50 19.69
N SER A 132 8.50 7.65 18.93
CA SER A 132 7.68 6.53 18.47
C SER A 132 8.31 5.85 17.24
N SER A 133 7.72 4.75 16.78
CA SER A 133 8.12 4.08 15.54
C SER A 133 6.90 3.80 14.67
N GLN A 134 7.10 3.83 13.37
CA GLN A 134 6.11 3.43 12.37
C GLN A 134 6.59 2.22 11.57
N VAL A 135 5.65 1.45 11.02
CA VAL A 135 5.98 0.38 10.06
C VAL A 135 6.65 0.98 8.82
N HIS A 136 7.64 0.28 8.26
CA HIS A 136 8.38 0.75 7.10
C HIS A 136 7.43 1.10 5.94
N PRO A 137 7.59 2.27 5.28
CA PRO A 137 6.65 2.73 4.26
C PRO A 137 6.49 1.80 3.04
N MET A 138 7.54 1.08 2.64
CA MET A 138 7.42 0.02 1.62
C MET A 138 6.43 -1.08 2.04
N LEU A 139 6.44 -1.48 3.32
CA LEU A 139 5.47 -2.44 3.84
C LEU A 139 4.06 -1.84 3.86
N GLN A 140 3.91 -0.60 4.35
CA GLN A 140 2.61 0.07 4.34
C GLN A 140 2.01 0.13 2.92
N SER A 141 2.83 0.46 1.93
CA SER A 141 2.44 0.47 0.52
C SER A 141 2.11 -0.91 -0.02
N SER A 142 2.79 -1.99 0.40
CA SER A 142 2.46 -3.34 -0.04
C SER A 142 1.07 -3.78 0.43
N PHE A 143 0.66 -3.40 1.64
CA PHE A 143 -0.72 -3.59 2.12
C PHE A 143 -1.74 -2.81 1.26
N LEU A 144 -1.43 -1.56 0.93
CA LEU A 144 -2.29 -0.76 0.05
C LEU A 144 -2.42 -1.37 -1.35
N VAL A 145 -1.30 -1.80 -1.94
CA VAL A 145 -1.25 -2.46 -3.25
C VAL A 145 -2.03 -3.78 -3.22
N ALA A 146 -1.87 -4.58 -2.16
CA ALA A 146 -2.60 -5.82 -1.98
C ALA A 146 -4.12 -5.57 -1.91
N ALA A 147 -4.55 -4.59 -1.11
CA ALA A 147 -5.95 -4.20 -1.00
C ALA A 147 -6.51 -3.68 -2.34
N ILE A 148 -5.80 -2.78 -3.03
CA ILE A 148 -6.15 -2.26 -4.35
C ILE A 148 -6.35 -3.40 -5.35
N ARG A 149 -5.42 -4.36 -5.38
CA ARG A 149 -5.46 -5.49 -6.31
C ARG A 149 -6.63 -6.41 -5.99
N LYS A 150 -6.83 -6.74 -4.72
CA LYS A 150 -7.89 -7.64 -4.23
C LYS A 150 -9.27 -7.11 -4.58
N VAL A 151 -9.55 -5.84 -4.29
CA VAL A 151 -10.86 -5.23 -4.59
C VAL A 151 -10.99 -4.77 -6.06
N GLY A 152 -9.91 -4.86 -6.84
CA GLY A 152 -9.82 -4.36 -8.20
C GLY A 152 -10.10 -2.86 -8.29
N PHE A 153 -9.56 -2.06 -7.36
CA PHE A 153 -9.81 -0.62 -7.26
C PHE A 153 -9.29 0.15 -8.48
N MET A 154 -8.08 -0.18 -8.93
CA MET A 154 -7.44 0.40 -10.11
C MET A 154 -6.41 -0.58 -10.68
N GLN A 155 -6.02 -0.36 -11.93
CA GLN A 155 -4.86 -1.03 -12.51
C GLN A 155 -3.60 -0.34 -11.99
N ASN A 156 -2.76 -1.09 -11.30
CA ASN A 156 -1.45 -0.65 -10.84
C ASN A 156 -0.51 -1.84 -11.02
N TRP A 157 0.66 -1.64 -11.63
CA TRP A 157 1.63 -2.73 -11.87
C TRP A 157 2.67 -2.86 -10.77
N THR A 158 2.65 -1.99 -9.75
CA THR A 158 3.62 -1.98 -8.65
C THR A 158 3.62 -3.30 -7.89
N TRP A 159 2.48 -4.01 -7.77
CA TRP A 159 2.44 -5.36 -7.19
C TRP A 159 3.43 -6.32 -7.84
N HIS A 160 3.65 -6.19 -9.15
CA HIS A 160 4.55 -7.07 -9.88
C HIS A 160 5.98 -6.82 -9.44
N TYR A 161 6.41 -5.56 -9.43
CA TYR A 161 7.76 -5.15 -9.05
C TYR A 161 8.07 -5.47 -7.58
N ILE A 162 7.18 -5.15 -6.64
CA ILE A 162 7.31 -5.52 -5.23
C ILE A 162 7.55 -7.03 -5.09
N THR A 163 6.80 -7.83 -5.84
CA THR A 163 6.94 -9.29 -5.76
C THR A 163 8.25 -9.78 -6.36
N LEU A 164 8.73 -9.19 -7.47
CA LEU A 164 10.00 -9.60 -8.07
C LEU A 164 11.20 -9.27 -7.18
N GLU A 165 11.20 -8.05 -6.64
CA GLU A 165 12.25 -7.56 -5.74
C GLU A 165 12.25 -8.39 -4.45
N GLY A 166 11.07 -8.59 -3.83
CA GLY A 166 10.95 -9.36 -2.60
C GLY A 166 11.25 -10.85 -2.74
N LEU A 167 10.96 -11.46 -3.89
CA LEU A 167 11.35 -12.84 -4.20
C LEU A 167 12.79 -12.97 -4.71
N GLN A 168 13.52 -11.85 -4.89
CA GLN A 168 14.88 -11.83 -5.45
C GLN A 168 14.98 -12.48 -6.85
N ILE A 169 13.94 -12.29 -7.67
CA ILE A 169 13.80 -12.82 -9.05
C ILE A 169 13.69 -11.68 -10.09
N CYS A 170 14.51 -10.65 -9.92
CA CYS A 170 14.57 -9.47 -10.79
C CYS A 170 15.80 -9.51 -11.72
N ASP A 171 15.64 -8.97 -12.94
CA ASP A 171 16.73 -8.81 -13.92
C ASP A 171 17.61 -7.57 -13.63
N TYR A 172 17.35 -6.88 -12.51
CA TYR A 172 18.01 -5.65 -12.06
C TYR A 172 18.64 -5.87 -10.67
N GLU A 173 19.47 -4.93 -10.22
CA GLU A 173 20.15 -4.99 -8.93
C GLU A 173 19.16 -5.19 -7.77
N ILE A 174 19.40 -6.24 -6.98
CA ILE A 174 18.68 -6.48 -5.72
C ILE A 174 19.03 -5.32 -4.78
N PRO A 175 18.07 -4.75 -4.03
CA PRO A 175 18.35 -3.70 -3.06
C PRO A 175 19.54 -4.05 -2.15
N GLU A 176 20.50 -3.12 -2.04
CA GLU A 176 21.67 -3.28 -1.18
C GLU A 176 21.26 -3.10 0.29
N GLY A 177 21.53 -4.09 1.13
CA GLY A 177 21.25 -4.07 2.57
C GLY A 177 20.34 -5.23 3.01
N GLU A 178 20.76 -5.97 4.02
CA GLU A 178 20.00 -7.13 4.54
C GLU A 178 18.61 -6.72 5.03
N ASP A 179 18.55 -5.61 5.75
CA ASP A 179 17.33 -5.04 6.29
C ASP A 179 16.31 -4.65 5.18
N ILE A 180 16.74 -4.02 4.08
CA ILE A 180 15.81 -3.63 2.99
C ILE A 180 15.36 -4.85 2.19
N GLN A 181 16.22 -5.87 2.05
CA GLN A 181 15.86 -7.15 1.45
C GLN A 181 14.80 -7.87 2.28
N GLU A 182 14.92 -7.84 3.61
CA GLU A 182 13.91 -8.37 4.51
C GLU A 182 12.57 -7.64 4.32
N VAL A 183 12.55 -6.31 4.33
CA VAL A 183 11.33 -5.52 4.13
C VAL A 183 10.68 -5.82 2.75
N ALA A 184 11.50 -5.99 1.70
CA ALA A 184 11.01 -6.33 0.37
C ALA A 184 10.41 -7.76 0.34
N ALA A 185 11.10 -8.72 0.95
CA ALA A 185 10.64 -10.10 1.07
C ALA A 185 9.30 -10.19 1.81
N ILE A 186 9.17 -9.50 2.95
CA ILE A 186 7.92 -9.43 3.72
C ILE A 186 6.81 -8.80 2.87
N SER A 187 7.11 -7.74 2.10
CA SER A 187 6.15 -7.08 1.21
C SER A 187 5.61 -8.04 0.12
N ALA A 188 6.47 -8.87 -0.47
CA ALA A 188 6.04 -9.90 -1.41
C ALA A 188 5.15 -10.95 -0.71
N VAL A 189 5.55 -11.42 0.48
CA VAL A 189 4.79 -12.40 1.27
C VAL A 189 3.39 -11.88 1.63
N VAL A 190 3.23 -10.59 1.95
CA VAL A 190 1.93 -9.93 2.18
C VAL A 190 1.02 -10.04 0.96
N LEU A 191 1.55 -9.84 -0.24
CA LEU A 191 0.79 -9.98 -1.50
C LEU A 191 0.32 -11.41 -1.72
N PHE A 192 1.20 -12.41 -1.55
CA PHE A 192 0.81 -13.84 -1.64
C PHE A 192 -0.29 -14.19 -0.64
N ALA A 193 -0.13 -13.78 0.61
CA ALA A 193 -1.08 -14.13 1.66
C ALA A 193 -2.44 -13.46 1.46
N THR A 194 -2.47 -12.23 0.95
CA THR A 194 -3.69 -11.46 0.74
C THR A 194 -4.46 -11.91 -0.50
N LEU A 195 -3.75 -12.20 -1.60
CA LEU A 195 -4.33 -12.50 -2.91
C LEU A 195 -4.54 -14.00 -3.18
N GLY A 196 -4.29 -14.85 -2.17
CA GLY A 196 -4.31 -16.30 -2.33
C GLY A 196 -3.01 -16.81 -2.93
N ALA A 197 -2.26 -17.57 -2.15
CA ALA A 197 -0.87 -17.87 -2.48
C ALA A 197 -0.74 -18.68 -3.78
N HIS A 198 -1.64 -19.66 -3.99
CA HIS A 198 -1.67 -20.46 -5.20
C HIS A 198 -1.99 -19.62 -6.46
N GLN A 199 -3.05 -18.82 -6.42
CA GLN A 199 -3.46 -17.99 -7.56
C GLN A 199 -2.41 -16.94 -7.86
N TYR A 200 -1.81 -16.35 -6.83
CA TYR A 200 -0.78 -15.35 -7.01
C TYR A 200 0.50 -15.95 -7.60
N ALA A 201 0.92 -17.14 -7.16
CA ALA A 201 2.03 -17.86 -7.78
C ALA A 201 1.77 -18.17 -9.26
N THR A 202 0.55 -18.59 -9.59
CA THR A 202 0.13 -18.84 -10.98
C THR A 202 0.18 -17.56 -11.82
N LEU A 203 -0.29 -16.44 -11.28
CA LEU A 203 -0.22 -15.13 -11.94
C LEU A 203 1.24 -14.71 -12.19
N MET A 204 2.13 -14.92 -11.23
CA MET A 204 3.54 -14.58 -11.34
C MET A 204 4.28 -15.45 -12.37
N ALA A 205 3.82 -16.68 -12.60
CA ALA A 205 4.35 -17.62 -13.58
C ALA A 205 3.90 -17.34 -15.03
N TYR A 206 3.11 -16.29 -15.30
CA TYR A 206 2.60 -16.01 -16.65
C TYR A 206 3.65 -15.45 -17.64
N LYS A 207 4.85 -15.06 -17.17
CA LYS A 207 5.91 -14.53 -18.05
C LYS A 207 6.74 -15.63 -18.74
N PRO A 208 7.25 -15.37 -19.96
CA PRO A 208 8.18 -16.30 -20.61
C PRO A 208 9.37 -16.58 -19.68
N ASN A 209 9.74 -17.86 -19.54
CA ASN A 209 10.85 -18.34 -18.69
C ASN A 209 10.64 -18.30 -17.17
N ARG A 210 9.44 -18.00 -16.68
CA ARG A 210 9.13 -18.16 -15.25
C ARG A 210 8.06 -19.23 -15.08
N THR A 211 8.34 -20.23 -14.25
CA THR A 211 7.37 -21.30 -13.98
C THR A 211 6.78 -21.14 -12.58
N TYR A 212 5.68 -21.84 -12.34
CA TYR A 212 5.11 -21.98 -11.00
C TYR A 212 6.17 -22.50 -10.00
N GLN A 213 6.98 -23.46 -10.43
CA GLN A 213 8.06 -24.02 -9.64
C GLN A 213 9.14 -22.97 -9.31
N CYS A 214 9.49 -22.09 -10.25
CA CYS A 214 10.44 -21.00 -9.99
C CYS A 214 9.96 -20.07 -8.87
N VAL A 215 8.66 -19.79 -8.80
CA VAL A 215 8.08 -18.96 -7.73
C VAL A 215 8.14 -19.66 -6.39
N LEU A 216 7.81 -20.95 -6.35
CA LEU A 216 7.90 -21.77 -5.14
C LEU A 216 9.35 -21.90 -4.64
N ASP A 217 10.30 -22.12 -5.57
CA ASP A 217 11.72 -22.23 -5.23
C ASP A 217 12.25 -20.89 -4.70
N ALA A 218 11.81 -19.75 -5.24
CA ALA A 218 12.16 -18.44 -4.70
C ALA A 218 11.64 -18.24 -3.27
N LEU A 219 10.37 -18.59 -3.00
CA LEU A 219 9.81 -18.52 -1.64
C LEU A 219 10.59 -19.41 -0.65
N LYS A 220 10.93 -20.64 -1.05
CA LYS A 220 11.78 -21.54 -0.24
C LYS A 220 13.19 -20.98 -0.07
N GLY A 221 13.73 -20.33 -1.11
CA GLY A 221 15.00 -19.62 -1.06
C GLY A 221 15.03 -18.55 0.02
N LEU A 222 13.97 -17.74 0.15
CA LEU A 222 13.87 -16.74 1.24
C LEU A 222 14.01 -17.37 2.63
N ARG A 223 13.39 -18.54 2.84
CA ARG A 223 13.49 -19.30 4.09
C ARG A 223 14.89 -19.90 4.28
N GLU A 224 15.42 -20.59 3.27
CA GLU A 224 16.67 -21.33 3.35
C GLU A 224 17.88 -20.42 3.57
N HIS A 225 17.87 -19.22 3.00
CA HIS A 225 18.91 -18.22 3.19
C HIS A 225 18.65 -17.30 4.39
N GLY A 226 17.54 -17.47 5.11
CA GLY A 226 17.20 -16.64 6.26
C GLY A 226 16.98 -15.17 5.94
N VAL A 227 16.43 -14.84 4.76
CA VAL A 227 16.24 -13.43 4.33
C VAL A 227 15.28 -12.69 5.26
N ILE A 228 14.30 -13.39 5.83
CA ILE A 228 13.34 -12.84 6.81
C ILE A 228 13.73 -13.33 8.20
N HIS A 229 13.99 -12.41 9.12
CA HIS A 229 14.34 -12.65 10.51
C HIS A 229 13.18 -12.35 11.46
N TYR A 230 12.28 -11.45 11.07
CA TYR A 230 11.13 -11.02 11.86
C TYR A 230 10.16 -12.17 12.06
N THR A 231 10.09 -12.68 13.30
CA THR A 231 9.41 -13.94 13.62
C THR A 231 7.97 -14.04 13.12
N PRO A 232 7.10 -13.01 13.24
CA PRO A 232 5.76 -13.06 12.67
C PRO A 232 5.75 -13.24 11.15
N ALA A 233 6.70 -12.61 10.45
CA ALA A 233 6.81 -12.73 9.00
C ALA A 233 7.43 -14.06 8.55
N VAL A 234 8.34 -14.65 9.34
CA VAL A 234 8.79 -16.03 9.12
C VAL A 234 7.60 -17.00 9.17
N ALA A 235 6.76 -16.88 10.20
CA ALA A 235 5.56 -17.73 10.30
C ALA A 235 4.58 -17.52 9.15
N LEU A 236 4.45 -16.28 8.64
CA LEU A 236 3.66 -15.97 7.47
C LEU A 236 4.26 -16.57 6.18
N LEU A 237 5.59 -16.52 6.01
CA LEU A 237 6.29 -17.12 4.88
C LEU A 237 6.08 -18.64 4.84
N GLU A 238 6.21 -19.35 5.97
CA GLU A 238 5.95 -20.80 6.01
C GLU A 238 4.52 -21.14 5.58
N ARG A 239 3.53 -20.37 6.07
CA ARG A 239 2.14 -20.52 5.63
C ARG A 239 1.98 -20.29 4.13
N VAL A 240 2.61 -19.26 3.57
CA VAL A 240 2.57 -18.99 2.13
C VAL A 240 3.20 -20.14 1.34
N ILE A 241 4.36 -20.65 1.77
CA ILE A 241 5.02 -21.81 1.14
C ILE A 241 4.08 -23.02 1.16
N ASP A 242 3.51 -23.34 2.32
CA ASP A 242 2.57 -24.46 2.49
C ASP A 242 1.34 -24.29 1.60
N SER A 243 0.76 -23.09 1.53
CA SER A 243 -0.40 -22.81 0.67
C SER A 243 -0.06 -22.95 -0.82
N VAL A 244 1.12 -22.49 -1.27
CA VAL A 244 1.57 -22.72 -2.66
C VAL A 244 1.75 -24.21 -2.92
N GLN A 245 2.40 -24.95 -2.03
CA GLN A 245 2.64 -26.40 -2.22
C GLN A 245 1.37 -27.22 -2.26
N ASN A 246 0.37 -26.85 -1.46
CA ASN A 246 -0.90 -27.55 -1.36
C ASN A 246 -1.97 -27.03 -2.34
N HIS A 247 -1.62 -26.05 -3.17
CA HIS A 247 -2.54 -25.34 -4.06
C HIS A 247 -3.75 -24.73 -3.30
N ASP A 248 -3.51 -24.23 -2.10
CA ASP A 248 -4.52 -23.55 -1.31
C ASP A 248 -4.83 -22.17 -1.92
N GLU A 249 -6.11 -21.99 -2.21
CA GLU A 249 -6.68 -20.85 -2.87
C GLU A 249 -7.23 -19.79 -1.90
N THR A 250 -7.08 -20.02 -0.59
CA THR A 250 -7.66 -19.15 0.44
C THR A 250 -7.01 -17.77 0.44
N GLU A 251 -7.81 -16.75 0.12
CA GLU A 251 -7.45 -15.34 0.29
C GLU A 251 -7.64 -14.91 1.75
N ARG A 252 -6.78 -13.99 2.22
CA ARG A 252 -6.90 -13.37 3.55
C ARG A 252 -7.08 -11.87 3.43
N SER A 253 -7.73 -11.24 4.40
CA SER A 253 -7.83 -9.77 4.39
C SER A 253 -6.49 -9.14 4.78
N THR A 254 -6.18 -7.99 4.20
CA THR A 254 -5.06 -7.13 4.60
C THR A 254 -5.08 -6.81 6.09
N ALA A 255 -6.27 -6.70 6.69
CA ALA A 255 -6.44 -6.49 8.13
C ALA A 255 -5.97 -7.69 8.97
N ASP A 256 -6.26 -8.91 8.52
CA ASP A 256 -5.82 -10.14 9.20
C ASP A 256 -4.30 -10.28 9.10
N ILE A 257 -3.73 -10.03 7.92
CA ILE A 257 -2.28 -10.07 7.71
C ILE A 257 -1.59 -9.00 8.55
N TRP A 258 -2.16 -7.79 8.62
CA TRP A 258 -1.61 -6.72 9.46
C TRP A 258 -1.62 -7.10 10.93
N THR A 259 -2.73 -7.68 11.41
CA THR A 259 -2.86 -8.11 12.81
C THR A 259 -1.89 -9.25 13.12
N GLU A 260 -1.66 -10.17 12.19
CA GLU A 260 -0.68 -11.23 12.34
C GLU A 260 0.76 -10.70 12.42
N LEU A 261 1.10 -9.71 11.59
CA LEU A 261 2.45 -9.15 11.54
C LEU A 261 2.74 -8.12 12.65
N PHE A 262 1.74 -7.36 13.11
CA PHE A 262 1.95 -6.19 13.99
C PHE A 262 0.96 -6.09 15.16
N GLY A 263 0.10 -7.09 15.37
CA GLY A 263 -0.94 -7.08 16.39
C GLY A 263 -0.44 -7.32 17.82
N PRO A 264 -1.30 -7.16 18.83
CA PRO A 264 -0.93 -7.32 20.23
C PRO A 264 -0.40 -8.74 20.49
N GLY A 265 0.88 -8.85 20.92
CA GLY A 265 1.57 -10.11 21.13
C GLY A 265 2.77 -10.33 20.21
N THR A 266 2.93 -9.52 19.15
CA THR A 266 4.19 -9.47 18.40
C THR A 266 5.23 -8.70 19.20
N THR A 267 6.34 -9.36 19.57
CA THR A 267 7.47 -8.71 20.23
C THR A 267 8.15 -7.76 19.24
N VAL A 268 7.85 -6.47 19.34
CA VAL A 268 8.68 -5.43 18.73
C VAL A 268 9.99 -5.39 19.53
N PRO A 269 11.17 -5.57 18.91
CA PRO A 269 12.42 -5.42 19.63
C PRO A 269 12.48 -4.02 20.22
N SER A 270 12.65 -3.92 21.55
CA SER A 270 12.90 -2.64 22.20
C SER A 270 14.20 -2.08 21.61
N VAL A 271 14.15 -0.90 21.01
CA VAL A 271 15.35 -0.17 20.61
C VAL A 271 16.09 0.17 21.90
N SER A 272 17.12 -0.61 22.21
CA SER A 272 18.07 -0.28 23.27
C SER A 272 18.75 1.04 22.86
N SER A 273 18.40 2.10 23.56
CA SER A 273 19.10 3.37 23.50
C SER A 273 20.49 3.19 24.11
N GLU A 274 21.44 2.70 23.32
CA GLU A 274 22.85 2.92 23.63
C GLU A 274 23.24 4.29 23.08
N ILE A 275 23.34 5.25 24.01
CA ILE A 275 24.06 6.52 23.86
C ILE A 275 25.54 6.23 24.03
#